data_AF-A0A416FAC7-F1
#
_entry.id   AF-A0A416FAC7-F1
#
_cell.length_a   1.000
_cell.length_b   1.000
_cell.length_c   1.000
_cell.angle_alpha   90.00
_cell.angle_beta   90.00
_cell.angle_gamma   90.00
#
_symmetry.space_group_name_H-M   'P 1'
#
loop_
_entity.id
_entity.type
_entity.pdbx_description
1 polymer ?
#
loop_
_entity_poly.entity_id
_entity_poly.type
_entity_poly.pdbx_seq_one_letter_code
_entity_poly.pdbx_strand_id
1 'polypeptide(L)'
;MCELIPLKLADGTSINVSEYKISKLKRYLEIFPLIKSVDKVILFASALESRCREDSDIDFLFFYNDRKQFHHDMSYVLPNYFPESCYDDKLRFPTGSTSMSGAFADAQTKGVVIYKTPMKP
;
A
#
# COMPACT_ATOMS: atom_id res chain seq x y z
N MET A 1 15.75 -7.44 13.90
CA MET A 1 16.11 -7.25 12.48
C MET A 1 15.49 -8.40 11.72
N CYS A 2 15.08 -8.17 10.48
CA CYS A 2 14.46 -9.16 9.62
C CYS A 2 15.14 -9.18 8.26
N GLU A 3 14.95 -10.26 7.52
CA GLU A 3 15.40 -10.36 6.14
C GLU A 3 14.48 -9.55 5.22
N LEU A 4 15.09 -8.92 4.21
CA LEU A 4 14.37 -8.31 3.10
C LEU A 4 14.38 -9.28 1.93
N ILE A 5 13.21 -9.79 1.59
CA ILE A 5 13.04 -10.82 0.58
C ILE A 5 12.27 -10.27 -0.63
N PRO A 6 12.56 -10.78 -1.84
CA PRO A 6 11.98 -10.27 -3.05
C PRO A 6 10.48 -10.59 -3.16
N LEU A 7 9.68 -9.58 -3.46
CA LEU A 7 8.27 -9.65 -3.83
C LEU A 7 8.11 -9.14 -5.25
N LYS A 8 7.56 -10.00 -6.12
CA LYS A 8 7.26 -9.65 -7.51
C LYS A 8 5.93 -8.92 -7.62
N LEU A 9 5.94 -7.76 -8.26
CA LEU A 9 4.76 -6.95 -8.56
C LEU A 9 4.11 -7.37 -9.88
N ALA A 10 2.89 -6.89 -10.11
CA ALA A 10 2.11 -7.22 -11.31
C ALA A 10 2.76 -6.73 -12.61
N ASP A 11 3.51 -5.64 -12.57
CA ASP A 11 4.27 -5.11 -13.71
C ASP A 11 5.58 -5.87 -13.99
N GLY A 12 5.86 -6.93 -13.22
CA GLY A 12 7.07 -7.75 -13.34
C GLY A 12 8.25 -7.24 -12.53
N THR A 13 8.18 -6.04 -11.95
CA THR A 13 9.21 -5.48 -11.08
C THR A 13 9.33 -6.31 -9.81
N SER A 14 10.55 -6.45 -9.27
CA SER A 14 10.78 -7.06 -7.96
C SER A 14 11.19 -5.99 -6.96
N ILE A 15 10.59 -6.03 -5.77
CA ILE A 15 10.93 -5.13 -4.65
C ILE A 15 11.33 -5.98 -3.46
N ASN A 16 12.25 -5.49 -2.62
CA ASN A 16 12.63 -6.20 -1.40
C ASN A 16 11.78 -5.70 -0.25
N VAL A 17 11.11 -6.62 0.45
CA VAL A 17 10.19 -6.32 1.55
C VAL A 17 10.52 -7.20 2.75
N SER A 18 10.15 -6.74 3.93
CA SER A 18 10.25 -7.51 5.17
C SER A 18 9.60 -8.89 5.01
N GLU A 19 10.32 -9.94 5.44
CA GLU A 19 9.86 -11.33 5.37
C GLU A 19 8.53 -11.58 6.07
N TYR A 20 8.30 -10.94 7.23
CA TYR A 20 7.07 -11.07 8.01
C TYR A 20 5.84 -10.52 7.29
N LYS A 21 6.02 -9.60 6.33
CA LYS A 21 4.92 -8.91 5.65
C LYS A 21 4.57 -9.52 4.30
N ILE A 22 5.33 -10.50 3.79
CA ILE A 22 5.13 -11.04 2.44
C ILE A 22 3.72 -11.58 2.21
N SER A 23 3.21 -12.41 3.12
CA SER A 23 1.91 -13.05 2.94
C SER A 23 0.79 -12.01 2.88
N LYS A 24 0.84 -11.02 3.77
CA LYS A 24 -0.10 -9.91 3.84
C LYS A 24 -0.01 -9.02 2.60
N LEU A 25 1.20 -8.69 2.14
CA LEU A 25 1.43 -7.90 0.93
C LEU A 25 0.93 -8.59 -0.34
N LYS A 26 1.16 -9.90 -0.50
CA LYS A 26 0.61 -10.67 -1.62
C LYS A 26 -0.92 -10.59 -1.64
N ARG A 27 -1.56 -10.73 -0.48
CA ARG A 27 -3.01 -10.60 -0.36
C ARG A 27 -3.50 -9.22 -0.76
N TYR A 28 -2.81 -8.16 -0.34
CA TYR A 28 -3.12 -6.80 -0.75
C TYR A 28 -3.00 -6.57 -2.26
N LEU A 29 -1.96 -7.11 -2.90
CA LEU A 29 -1.76 -6.98 -4.34
C LEU A 29 -2.88 -7.65 -5.16
N GLU A 30 -3.50 -8.72 -4.65
CA GLU A 30 -4.69 -9.33 -5.25
C GLU A 30 -5.95 -8.45 -5.09
N ILE A 31 -6.04 -7.67 -4.01
CA ILE A 31 -7.23 -6.89 -3.65
C ILE A 31 -7.21 -5.50 -4.28
N PHE A 32 -6.06 -4.83 -4.38
CA PHE A 32 -6.00 -3.46 -4.91
C PHE A 32 -6.67 -3.27 -6.27
N PRO A 33 -6.57 -4.21 -7.25
CA PRO A 33 -7.32 -4.12 -8.50
C PRO A 33 -8.85 -4.09 -8.34
N LEU A 34 -9.38 -4.60 -7.24
CA LEU A 34 -10.82 -4.63 -6.93
C LEU A 34 -11.30 -3.30 -6.31
N ILE A 35 -10.38 -2.46 -5.84
CA ILE A 35 -10.66 -1.18 -5.20
C ILE A 35 -10.64 -0.06 -6.24
N LYS A 36 -11.80 0.19 -6.86
CA LYS A 36 -11.92 1.08 -8.03
C LYS A 36 -11.59 2.54 -7.76
N SER A 37 -11.71 2.98 -6.52
CA SER A 37 -11.39 4.35 -6.10
C SER A 37 -9.90 4.65 -6.03
N VAL A 38 -9.02 3.63 -6.04
CA VAL A 38 -7.58 3.78 -5.84
C VAL A 38 -6.85 3.74 -7.18
N ASP A 39 -6.08 4.79 -7.48
CA ASP A 39 -5.27 4.89 -8.70
C ASP A 39 -3.84 4.42 -8.48
N LYS A 40 -3.31 4.58 -7.28
CA LYS A 40 -1.93 4.27 -6.93
C LYS A 40 -1.79 3.96 -5.45
N VAL A 41 -0.98 2.96 -5.13
CA VAL A 41 -0.58 2.63 -3.75
C VAL A 41 0.94 2.66 -3.63
N ILE A 42 1.42 3.34 -2.61
CA ILE A 42 2.84 3.35 -2.22
C ILE A 42 2.97 2.59 -0.89
N LEU A 43 3.87 1.61 -0.86
CA LEU A 43 4.32 0.93 0.34
C LEU A 43 5.49 1.70 0.94
N PHE A 44 5.55 1.87 2.26
CA PHE A 44 6.67 2.56 2.89
C PHE A 44 6.99 2.04 4.30
N ALA A 45 7.93 2.73 4.98
CA ALA A 45 8.35 2.49 6.35
C ALA A 45 8.82 1.04 6.61
N SER A 46 8.39 0.43 7.72
CA SER A 46 8.97 -0.81 8.24
C SER A 46 8.77 -2.03 7.33
N ALA A 47 7.96 -1.91 6.28
CA ALA A 47 7.82 -2.92 5.25
C ALA A 47 9.00 -2.98 4.28
N LEU A 48 9.77 -1.91 4.17
CA LEU A 48 10.92 -1.77 3.26
C LEU A 48 12.26 -1.75 4.00
N GLU A 49 12.26 -1.89 5.33
CA GLU A 49 13.44 -1.76 6.17
C GLU A 49 13.73 -3.05 6.94
N SER A 50 15.02 -3.37 7.15
CA SER A 50 15.44 -4.54 7.96
C SER A 50 15.17 -4.35 9.45
N ARG A 51 14.90 -3.11 9.89
CA ARG A 51 14.42 -2.79 11.24
C ARG A 51 12.91 -2.99 11.31
N CYS A 52 12.46 -4.23 11.15
CA CYS A 52 11.06 -4.60 11.25
C CYS A 52 10.81 -5.58 12.40
N ARG A 53 9.53 -5.71 12.80
CA ARG A 53 9.04 -6.74 13.71
C ARG A 53 7.92 -7.52 13.03
N GLU A 54 7.62 -8.69 13.55
CA GLU A 54 6.55 -9.54 13.02
C GLU A 54 5.16 -8.94 13.27
N ASP A 55 4.99 -8.29 14.42
CA ASP A 55 3.75 -7.66 14.88
C ASP A 55 3.54 -6.23 14.36
N SER A 56 4.48 -5.68 13.59
CA SER A 56 4.31 -4.35 13.00
C SER A 56 3.33 -4.38 11.85
N ASP A 57 2.50 -3.35 11.80
CA ASP A 57 1.57 -3.05 10.73
C ASP A 57 2.27 -2.71 9.40
N ILE A 58 1.46 -2.59 8.35
CA ILE A 58 1.91 -2.17 7.03
C ILE A 58 1.44 -0.75 6.75
N ASP A 59 2.40 0.12 6.43
CA ASP A 59 2.13 1.48 6.05
C ASP A 59 1.88 1.66 4.54
N PHE A 60 0.71 2.20 4.20
CA PHE A 60 0.35 2.52 2.83
C PHE A 60 0.01 4.00 2.64
N LEU A 61 0.41 4.55 1.50
CA LEU A 61 -0.11 5.80 0.97
C LEU A 61 -0.96 5.54 -0.28
N PHE A 62 -2.27 5.77 -0.13
CA PHE A 62 -3.26 5.64 -1.20
C PHE A 62 -3.46 6.95 -1.95
N PHE A 63 -3.55 6.87 -3.27
CA PHE A 63 -4.02 7.96 -4.13
C PHE A 63 -5.38 7.58 -4.69
N TYR A 64 -6.38 8.43 -4.48
CA TYR A 64 -7.77 8.17 -4.86
C TYR A 64 -8.33 9.16 -5.88
N ASN A 65 -9.21 8.69 -6.76
CA ASN A 65 -9.90 9.52 -7.76
C ASN A 65 -11.23 10.09 -7.26
N ASP A 66 -11.94 9.38 -6.38
CA ASP A 66 -13.23 9.78 -5.83
C ASP A 66 -13.22 9.59 -4.31
N ARG A 67 -13.41 10.69 -3.57
CA ARG A 67 -13.36 10.68 -2.10
C ARG A 67 -14.48 9.84 -1.47
N LYS A 68 -15.69 9.91 -2.02
CA LYS A 68 -16.87 9.22 -1.45
C LYS A 68 -16.74 7.72 -1.68
N GLN A 69 -16.36 7.31 -2.89
CA GLN A 69 -16.08 5.92 -3.21
C GLN A 69 -14.88 5.39 -2.42
N PHE A 70 -13.82 6.19 -2.25
CA PHE A 70 -12.68 5.80 -1.42
C PHE A 70 -13.08 5.52 0.02
N HIS A 71 -13.89 6.38 0.64
CA HIS A 71 -14.39 6.10 1.99
C HIS A 71 -15.22 4.81 2.05
N HIS A 72 -16.09 4.58 1.06
CA HIS A 72 -16.85 3.33 0.97
C HIS A 72 -15.93 2.12 0.82
N ASP A 73 -14.95 2.20 -0.09
CA ASP A 73 -14.05 1.09 -0.36
C ASP A 73 -13.17 0.76 0.84
N MET A 74 -12.62 1.78 1.52
CA MET A 74 -11.78 1.56 2.70
C MET A 74 -12.58 1.07 3.92
N SER A 75 -13.86 1.43 4.03
CA SER A 75 -14.67 1.09 5.21
C SER A 75 -15.45 -0.22 5.06
N TYR A 76 -15.81 -0.60 3.83
CA TYR A 76 -16.69 -1.74 3.58
C TYR A 76 -16.08 -2.77 2.65
N VAL A 77 -15.50 -2.35 1.52
CA VAL A 77 -15.03 -3.28 0.49
C VAL A 77 -13.73 -3.97 0.92
N LEU A 78 -12.73 -3.19 1.31
CA LEU A 78 -11.43 -3.72 1.73
C LEU A 78 -11.54 -4.64 2.96
N PRO A 79 -12.24 -4.25 4.05
CA PRO A 79 -12.44 -5.15 5.19
C PRO A 79 -13.23 -6.41 4.86
N ASN A 80 -14.14 -6.37 3.87
CA ASN A 80 -14.87 -7.55 3.42
C ASN A 80 -13.97 -8.56 2.69
N TYR A 81 -12.97 -8.09 1.92
CA TYR A 81 -11.98 -8.97 1.29
C TYR A 81 -10.84 -9.39 2.22
N PHE A 82 -10.49 -8.52 3.17
CA PHE A 82 -9.39 -8.73 4.10
C PHE A 82 -9.63 -8.01 5.44
N PRO A 83 -10.27 -8.68 6.42
CA PRO A 83 -10.62 -8.07 7.70
C PRO A 83 -9.43 -7.51 8.48
N GLU A 84 -8.28 -8.19 8.45
CA GLU A 84 -7.04 -7.78 9.13
C GLU A 84 -6.43 -6.48 8.57
N SER A 85 -6.95 -5.98 7.46
CA SER A 85 -6.54 -4.68 6.94
C SER A 85 -6.84 -3.55 7.92
N CYS A 86 -7.77 -3.72 8.87
CA CYS A 86 -8.08 -2.72 9.88
C CYS A 86 -6.90 -2.37 10.80
N TYR A 87 -5.90 -3.25 10.90
CA TYR A 87 -4.70 -3.05 11.71
C TYR A 87 -3.57 -2.33 10.97
N ASP A 88 -3.73 -2.06 9.67
CA ASP A 88 -2.70 -1.41 8.86
C ASP A 88 -2.94 0.09 8.68
N ASP A 89 -1.85 0.85 8.70
CA ASP A 89 -1.85 2.30 8.57
C ASP A 89 -2.07 2.76 7.12
N LYS A 90 -3.00 3.70 6.97
CA LYS A 90 -3.46 4.19 5.65
C LYS A 90 -3.45 5.71 5.60
N LEU A 91 -2.42 6.25 4.98
CA LEU A 91 -2.40 7.63 4.49
C LEU A 91 -3.13 7.72 3.16
N ARG A 92 -3.65 8.91 2.85
CA ARG A 92 -4.45 9.13 1.63
C ARG A 92 -4.28 10.51 1.02
N PHE A 93 -4.28 10.56 -0.31
CA PHE A 93 -4.36 11.79 -1.10
C PHE A 93 -5.39 11.67 -2.23
N PRO A 94 -6.05 12.77 -2.62
CA PRO A 94 -6.60 12.87 -3.96
C PRO A 94 -5.48 12.72 -4.99
N THR A 95 -5.74 11.98 -6.07
CA THR A 95 -4.80 11.87 -7.19
C THR A 95 -4.42 13.26 -7.72
N GLY A 96 -3.11 13.48 -7.92
CA GLY A 96 -2.53 14.77 -8.30
C GLY A 96 -2.14 15.68 -7.13
N SER A 97 -2.50 15.33 -5.88
CA SER A 97 -2.06 16.06 -4.69
C SER A 97 -0.73 15.52 -4.15
N THR A 98 0.03 16.38 -3.46
CA THR A 98 1.28 16.03 -2.78
C THR A 98 1.39 16.76 -1.44
N SER A 99 2.18 16.21 -0.51
CA SER A 99 2.64 16.91 0.70
C SER A 99 4.05 16.47 1.07
N MET A 100 4.90 17.41 1.45
CA MET A 100 6.28 17.12 1.86
C MET A 100 6.46 17.22 3.39
N SER A 101 5.41 16.89 4.16
CA SER A 101 5.45 16.89 5.62
C SER A 101 5.31 15.49 6.21
N GLY A 102 6.11 15.21 7.26
CA GLY A 102 6.01 14.00 8.08
C GLY A 102 6.00 12.70 7.27
N ALA A 103 5.11 11.78 7.65
CA ALA A 103 4.97 10.47 7.02
C ALA A 103 4.61 10.54 5.52
N PHE A 104 3.98 11.62 5.05
CA PHE A 104 3.73 11.80 3.61
C PHE A 104 5.02 12.05 2.83
N ALA A 105 5.97 12.78 3.41
CA ALA A 105 7.28 13.01 2.80
C ALA A 105 8.06 11.70 2.73
N ASP A 106 8.08 10.92 3.82
CA ASP A 106 8.74 9.62 3.85
C ASP A 106 8.14 8.65 2.82
N ALA A 107 6.81 8.55 2.75
CA ALA A 107 6.14 7.72 1.76
C ALA A 107 6.49 8.13 0.31
N GLN A 108 6.52 9.43 -0.01
CA GLN A 108 6.80 9.89 -1.38
C GLN A 108 8.29 9.86 -1.75
N THR A 109 9.21 9.92 -0.79
CA THR A 109 10.66 9.96 -1.06
C THR A 109 11.35 8.61 -0.93
N LYS A 110 10.90 7.78 0.01
CA LYS A 110 11.50 6.47 0.33
C LYS A 110 10.59 5.30 -0.01
N GLY A 111 9.28 5.56 -0.17
CA GLY A 111 8.32 4.52 -0.48
C GLY A 111 8.45 4.00 -1.92
N VAL A 112 7.85 2.84 -2.14
CA VAL A 112 7.85 2.14 -3.42
C VAL A 112 6.42 2.00 -3.91
N VAL A 113 6.18 2.38 -5.17
CA VAL A 113 4.89 2.13 -5.81
C VAL A 113 4.71 0.63 -5.98
N ILE A 114 3.65 0.08 -5.39
CA ILE A 114 3.33 -1.35 -5.49
C ILE A 114 2.08 -1.65 -6.31
N TYR A 115 1.26 -0.63 -6.56
CA TYR A 115 0.09 -0.73 -7.41
C TYR A 115 -0.15 0.59 -8.13
N LYS A 116 -0.53 0.50 -9.40
CA LYS A 116 -1.06 1.59 -10.22
C LYS A 116 -2.17 1.02 -11.09
N THR A 117 -3.31 1.71 -11.14
CA THR A 117 -4.38 1.36 -12.08
C THR A 117 -3.84 1.51 -13.50
N PRO A 118 -4.05 0.53 -14.40
CA PRO A 118 -3.67 0.67 -15.80
C PRO A 118 -4.30 1.93 -16.39
N MET A 119 -3.52 2.73 -17.12
CA MET A 119 -4.12 3.85 -17.87
C MET A 119 -5.18 3.25 -18.79
N LYS A 120 -6.44 3.68 -18.65
CA LYS A 120 -7.46 3.34 -19.63
C LYS A 120 -7.01 3.93 -20.97
N PRO A 121 -7.03 3.15 -22.06
CA PRO A 121 -6.72 3.66 -23.39
C PRO A 121 -7.66 4.79 -23.80
#